data_AF-A0A537EQS7-F1
#
_entry.id   AF-A0A537EQS7-F1
#
_cell.length_a   1.000
_cell.length_b   1.000
_cell.length_c   1.000
_cell.angle_alpha   90.00
_cell.angle_beta   90.00
_cell.angle_gamma   90.00
#
_symmetry.space_group_name_H-M   'P 1'
#
loop_
_entity.id
_entity.type
_entity.pdbx_description
1 polymer ?
#
loop_
_entity_poly.entity_id
_entity_poly.type
_entity_poly.pdbx_seq_one_letter_code
_entity_poly.pdbx_strand_id
1 'polypeptide(L)'
;PIAGMGGAVALKGTDGRKTLRKALRKGAKPVSLDRGLRFLAEIQREGKGIEFLIAPGKMGENIADQLKLGHELIGRIGKTTTSEDSVRIARLMKKKRADLIVFCGGDGTARDVLKGVGQDAPVIGVPAGVKIYSSVFAISPVAAAEATIAFLNGQTPKRLGEVVDVDEVEFRKNRLSVNLFGYLTTPDSGPLMQGSKSATGSSEDAELDAIAEYFVEEIDPDCTYILGPGSTVERIAKRLKVKKTLLGVDAVKGDGTLLRRDANEKALLNLVSKDSTKVIISPIGGQGFLFGRGNQQISPDVICSVGVENITVVGSRSKIEALHPRRLLTDSGDKETDRQLRGYQRVITGYREEMVVRVE
;
A
#
# COMPACT_ATOMS: atom_id res chain seq x y z
N PRO A 1 12.65 5.67 11.03
CA PRO A 1 12.81 5.56 9.57
C PRO A 1 11.90 6.57 8.90
N ILE A 2 12.14 6.89 7.62
CA ILE A 2 11.48 8.01 6.92
C ILE A 2 10.34 7.52 6.00
N ALA A 3 10.10 6.20 5.92
CA ALA A 3 9.09 5.62 5.03
C ALA A 3 7.64 5.88 5.51
N GLY A 4 6.74 6.03 4.55
CA GLY A 4 5.28 6.11 4.75
C GLY A 4 4.68 7.51 4.90
N MET A 5 5.48 8.57 4.78
CA MET A 5 5.02 9.95 5.02
C MET A 5 4.36 10.64 3.83
N GLY A 6 4.40 10.05 2.62
CA GLY A 6 3.98 10.74 1.39
C GLY A 6 2.47 10.81 1.19
N GLY A 7 1.77 9.69 1.40
CA GLY A 7 0.42 9.50 0.87
C GLY A 7 -0.63 10.37 1.54
N ALA A 8 -0.66 10.44 2.88
CA ALA A 8 -1.64 11.25 3.64
C ALA A 8 -1.63 12.74 3.23
N VAL A 9 -0.46 13.26 2.82
CA VAL A 9 -0.27 14.66 2.42
C VAL A 9 -0.32 14.90 0.90
N ALA A 10 -0.83 13.92 0.15
CA ALA A 10 -0.88 13.88 -1.31
C ALA A 10 0.52 14.13 -1.94
N LEU A 11 1.56 13.65 -1.28
CA LEU A 11 2.90 13.60 -1.85
C LEU A 11 3.15 12.21 -2.40
N LYS A 12 3.61 12.18 -3.64
CA LYS A 12 3.79 10.98 -4.43
C LYS A 12 5.08 10.22 -4.05
N GLY A 13 5.43 10.19 -2.75
CA GLY A 13 6.72 9.70 -2.23
C GLY A 13 7.36 10.70 -1.27
N THR A 14 8.44 10.28 -0.61
CA THR A 14 9.27 11.15 0.24
C THR A 14 10.76 11.09 -0.11
N ASP A 15 11.09 10.59 -1.30
CA ASP A 15 12.47 10.43 -1.69
C ASP A 15 13.08 11.81 -2.01
N GLY A 16 14.24 12.05 -1.41
CA GLY A 16 14.95 13.32 -1.48
C GLY A 16 14.61 14.32 -0.37
N ARG A 17 15.63 15.08 0.05
CA ARG A 17 15.56 16.05 1.17
C ARG A 17 14.48 17.12 0.99
N LYS A 18 14.21 17.56 -0.25
CA LYS A 18 13.18 18.58 -0.54
C LYS A 18 11.76 18.04 -0.32
N THR A 19 11.47 16.83 -0.78
CA THR A 19 10.16 16.17 -0.65
C THR A 19 9.86 15.86 0.82
N LEU A 20 10.85 15.35 1.55
CA LEU A 20 10.76 15.09 2.98
C LEU A 20 10.42 16.36 3.79
N ARG A 21 11.14 17.47 3.54
CA ARG A 21 10.84 18.75 4.20
C ARG A 21 9.42 19.24 3.91
N LYS A 22 8.94 19.03 2.68
CA LYS A 22 7.56 19.37 2.29
C LYS A 22 6.53 18.50 3.00
N ALA A 23 6.81 17.20 3.17
CA ALA A 23 5.95 16.27 3.91
C ALA A 23 5.83 16.68 5.38
N LEU A 24 6.96 16.97 6.03
CA LEU A 24 7.00 17.42 7.43
C LEU A 24 6.26 18.75 7.62
N ARG A 25 6.44 19.72 6.72
CA ARG A 25 5.69 20.99 6.75
C ARG A 25 4.18 20.81 6.58
N LYS A 26 3.77 19.74 5.91
CA LYS A 26 2.35 19.38 5.74
C LYS A 26 1.81 18.51 6.89
N GLY A 27 2.60 18.25 7.94
CA GLY A 27 2.18 17.49 9.11
C GLY A 27 2.30 15.97 9.00
N ALA A 28 3.01 15.44 8.00
CA ALA A 28 3.17 13.99 7.83
C ALA A 28 3.93 13.35 9.01
N LYS A 29 3.41 12.24 9.53
CA LYS A 29 4.02 11.43 10.59
C LYS A 29 4.64 10.14 10.02
N PRO A 30 5.79 9.65 10.53
CA PRO A 30 6.38 8.40 10.07
C PRO A 30 5.51 7.18 10.41
N VAL A 31 5.08 6.41 9.40
CA VAL A 31 4.25 5.20 9.57
C VAL A 31 5.10 3.95 9.82
N SER A 32 6.35 3.96 9.34
CA SER A 32 7.27 2.81 9.43
C SER A 32 7.57 2.34 10.86
N LEU A 33 7.57 3.23 11.85
CA LEU A 33 7.82 2.83 13.25
C LEU A 33 6.67 2.00 13.81
N ASP A 34 5.42 2.45 13.62
CA ASP A 34 4.23 1.73 14.07
C ASP A 34 4.12 0.36 13.38
N ARG A 35 4.39 0.30 12.07
CA ARG A 35 4.36 -0.96 11.34
C ARG A 35 5.48 -1.93 11.75
N GLY A 36 6.68 -1.42 12.01
CA GLY A 36 7.78 -2.22 12.56
C GLY A 36 7.45 -2.76 13.96
N LEU A 37 6.82 -1.95 14.81
CA LEU A 37 6.34 -2.36 16.13
C LEU A 37 5.29 -3.47 16.03
N ARG A 38 4.29 -3.32 15.14
CA ARG A 38 3.27 -4.36 14.91
C ARG A 38 3.89 -5.68 14.46
N PHE A 39 4.85 -5.63 13.55
CA PHE A 39 5.59 -6.82 13.09
C PHE A 39 6.36 -7.49 14.24
N LEU A 40 7.18 -6.75 14.99
CA LEU A 40 7.98 -7.33 16.07
C LEU A 40 7.14 -7.81 17.25
N ALA A 41 6.02 -7.14 17.56
CA ALA A 41 5.09 -7.58 18.59
C ALA A 41 4.44 -8.93 18.22
N GLU A 42 4.13 -9.13 16.94
CA GLU A 42 3.60 -10.40 16.44
C GLU A 42 4.64 -11.52 16.51
N ILE A 43 5.89 -11.24 16.09
CA ILE A 43 6.99 -12.18 16.25
C ILE A 43 7.24 -12.52 17.73
N GLN A 44 7.18 -11.54 18.64
CA GLN A 44 7.37 -11.80 20.07
C GLN A 44 6.33 -12.80 20.63
N ARG A 45 5.10 -12.74 20.11
CA ARG A 45 3.99 -13.58 20.56
C ARG A 45 4.12 -15.02 20.08
N GLU A 46 4.48 -15.21 18.81
CA GLU A 46 4.39 -16.51 18.12
C GLU A 46 5.77 -17.11 17.74
N GLY A 47 6.81 -16.28 17.60
CA GLY A 47 8.14 -16.62 17.08
C GLY A 47 9.17 -16.97 18.16
N LYS A 48 8.98 -18.10 18.85
CA LYS A 48 9.94 -18.60 19.86
C LYS A 48 11.24 -19.08 19.20
N GLY A 49 12.38 -18.80 19.83
CA GLY A 49 13.69 -19.29 19.39
C GLY A 49 14.35 -18.49 18.26
N ILE A 50 13.79 -17.33 17.90
CA ILE A 50 14.38 -16.44 16.89
C ILE A 50 15.41 -15.52 17.57
N GLU A 51 16.65 -15.53 17.05
CA GLU A 51 17.69 -14.58 17.43
C GLU A 51 17.64 -13.35 16.52
N PHE A 52 17.75 -12.16 17.11
CA PHE A 52 17.61 -10.90 16.38
C PHE A 52 18.94 -10.19 16.17
N LEU A 53 19.28 -9.95 14.91
CA LEU A 53 20.26 -8.94 14.52
C LEU A 53 19.52 -7.64 14.19
N ILE A 54 19.77 -6.56 14.94
CA ILE A 54 18.99 -5.32 14.84
C ILE A 54 19.87 -4.13 14.47
N ALA A 55 19.38 -3.29 13.57
CA ALA A 55 20.04 -2.05 13.19
C ALA A 55 19.89 -0.98 14.30
N PRO A 56 20.95 -0.18 14.59
CA PRO A 56 20.91 0.78 15.69
C PRO A 56 19.88 1.92 15.55
N GLY A 57 19.56 2.50 16.69
CA GLY A 57 18.66 3.61 16.94
C GLY A 57 17.30 3.42 16.27
N LYS A 58 16.89 4.47 15.54
CA LYS A 58 15.58 4.46 14.87
C LYS A 58 15.43 3.35 13.83
N MET A 59 16.48 2.71 13.34
CA MET A 59 16.35 1.66 12.31
C MET A 59 15.85 0.31 12.85
N GLY A 60 15.79 0.12 14.18
CA GLY A 60 15.20 -1.08 14.77
C GLY A 60 15.37 -1.17 16.28
N GLU A 61 16.54 -0.76 16.80
CA GLU A 61 16.90 -0.82 18.24
C GLU A 61 15.80 -0.23 19.13
N ASN A 62 15.35 0.99 18.83
CA ASN A 62 14.31 1.65 19.65
C ASN A 62 13.02 0.82 19.78
N ILE A 63 12.64 0.08 18.73
CA ILE A 63 11.43 -0.76 18.73
C ILE A 63 11.70 -2.07 19.48
N ALA A 64 12.87 -2.67 19.27
CA ALA A 64 13.29 -3.89 19.95
C ALA A 64 13.38 -3.66 21.48
N ASP A 65 13.94 -2.53 21.91
CA ASP A 65 14.02 -2.12 23.31
C ASP A 65 12.64 -1.89 23.93
N GLN A 66 11.74 -1.21 23.20
CA GLN A 66 10.37 -0.97 23.65
C GLN A 66 9.63 -2.29 23.93
N LEU A 67 9.88 -3.32 23.11
CA LEU A 67 9.32 -4.66 23.27
C LEU A 67 10.15 -5.56 24.21
N LYS A 68 11.30 -5.08 24.72
CA LYS A 68 12.24 -5.85 25.55
C LYS A 68 12.72 -7.14 24.87
N LEU A 69 12.98 -7.07 23.56
CA LEU A 69 13.50 -8.19 22.78
C LEU A 69 15.02 -8.31 22.97
N GLY A 70 15.50 -9.52 23.26
CA GLY A 70 16.94 -9.82 23.22
C GLY A 70 17.46 -9.74 21.80
N HIS A 71 18.52 -8.95 21.56
CA HIS A 71 19.07 -8.72 20.23
C HIS A 71 20.56 -8.35 20.24
N GLU A 72 21.27 -8.62 19.14
CA GLU A 72 22.61 -8.12 18.85
C GLU A 72 22.51 -6.92 17.89
N LEU A 73 23.17 -5.81 18.24
CA LEU A 73 23.24 -4.65 17.36
C LEU A 73 24.23 -4.87 16.22
N ILE A 74 23.82 -4.54 14.99
CA ILE A 74 24.66 -4.69 13.81
C ILE A 74 24.92 -3.36 13.11
N GLY A 75 26.20 -3.03 12.94
CA GLY A 75 26.63 -1.84 12.22
C GLY A 75 26.48 -0.54 13.01
N ARG A 76 26.38 0.58 12.29
CA ARG A 76 26.28 1.94 12.84
C ARG A 76 25.41 2.78 11.92
N ILE A 77 24.76 3.81 12.45
CA ILE A 77 23.97 4.77 11.66
C ILE A 77 24.38 6.20 11.99
N GLY A 78 24.11 7.14 11.06
CA GLY A 78 24.21 8.56 11.35
C GLY A 78 23.00 9.10 12.15
N LYS A 79 23.10 10.34 12.64
CA LYS A 79 21.95 11.05 13.27
C LYS A 79 20.72 11.07 12.35
N THR A 80 20.95 11.29 11.06
CA THR A 80 19.94 11.14 10.00
C THR A 80 20.23 9.88 9.21
N THR A 81 19.25 8.99 9.12
CA THR A 81 19.38 7.74 8.36
C THR A 81 19.25 7.99 6.86
N THR A 82 20.06 7.32 6.05
CA THR A 82 20.06 7.43 4.59
C THR A 82 19.89 6.07 3.89
N SER A 83 19.75 6.08 2.57
CA SER A 83 19.76 4.88 1.72
C SER A 83 21.04 4.06 1.90
N GLU A 84 22.19 4.73 2.05
CA GLU A 84 23.49 4.08 2.24
C GLU A 84 23.55 3.33 3.57
N ASP A 85 22.83 3.80 4.59
CA ASP A 85 22.70 3.07 5.86
C ASP A 85 21.94 1.75 5.63
N SER A 86 20.82 1.76 4.90
CA SER A 86 20.07 0.55 4.54
C SER A 86 20.95 -0.46 3.78
N VAL A 87 21.69 0.00 2.75
CA VAL A 87 22.61 -0.84 1.98
C VAL A 87 23.68 -1.46 2.88
N ARG A 88 24.29 -0.65 3.76
CA ARG A 88 25.38 -1.08 4.64
C ARG A 88 24.90 -2.10 5.67
N ILE A 89 23.77 -1.84 6.32
CA ILE A 89 23.18 -2.74 7.31
C ILE A 89 22.81 -4.07 6.66
N ALA A 90 22.15 -4.06 5.51
CA ALA A 90 21.77 -5.27 4.79
C ALA A 90 23.00 -6.12 4.41
N ARG A 91 24.08 -5.46 3.94
CA ARG A 91 25.36 -6.13 3.65
C ARG A 91 26.00 -6.76 4.90
N LEU A 92 25.93 -6.08 6.05
CA LEU A 92 26.45 -6.61 7.32
C LEU A 92 25.64 -7.82 7.79
N MET A 93 24.30 -7.77 7.70
CA MET A 93 23.42 -8.91 8.04
C MET A 93 23.71 -10.12 7.16
N LYS A 94 23.88 -9.90 5.85
CA LYS A 94 24.35 -10.94 4.92
C LYS A 94 25.71 -11.52 5.33
N LYS A 95 26.68 -10.67 5.70
CA LYS A 95 28.02 -11.12 6.12
C LYS A 95 27.97 -11.96 7.40
N LYS A 96 27.04 -11.64 8.32
CA LYS A 96 26.74 -12.41 9.53
C LYS A 96 25.91 -13.67 9.25
N ARG A 97 25.56 -13.95 7.99
CA ARG A 97 24.76 -15.11 7.56
C ARG A 97 23.39 -15.18 8.23
N ALA A 98 22.71 -14.05 8.36
CA ALA A 98 21.33 -14.03 8.82
C ALA A 98 20.45 -14.95 7.95
N ASP A 99 19.65 -15.81 8.58
CA ASP A 99 18.78 -16.77 7.89
C ASP A 99 17.67 -16.10 7.08
N LEU A 100 17.22 -14.92 7.52
CA LEU A 100 16.26 -14.06 6.84
C LEU A 100 16.50 -12.60 7.21
N ILE A 101 16.50 -11.70 6.23
CA ILE A 101 16.61 -10.25 6.45
C ILE A 101 15.24 -9.61 6.30
N VAL A 102 14.74 -9.00 7.37
CA VAL A 102 13.47 -8.26 7.36
C VAL A 102 13.73 -6.76 7.28
N PHE A 103 13.02 -6.06 6.39
CA PHE A 103 13.11 -4.60 6.30
C PHE A 103 11.73 -3.94 6.30
N CYS A 104 11.60 -2.77 6.93
CA CYS A 104 10.35 -2.01 6.96
C CYS A 104 10.44 -0.76 6.08
N GLY A 105 9.68 -0.71 4.99
CA GLY A 105 9.81 0.37 4.01
C GLY A 105 8.88 0.28 2.81
N GLY A 106 9.23 1.00 1.75
CA GLY A 106 8.59 0.91 0.43
C GLY A 106 9.57 0.43 -0.63
N ASP A 107 9.17 0.49 -1.90
CA ASP A 107 9.97 0.02 -3.04
C ASP A 107 11.40 0.60 -3.09
N GLY A 108 11.57 1.89 -2.77
CA GLY A 108 12.91 2.50 -2.66
C GLY A 108 13.81 1.81 -1.62
N THR A 109 13.25 1.35 -0.50
CA THR A 109 13.99 0.57 0.51
C THR A 109 14.29 -0.84 0.02
N ALA A 110 13.37 -1.49 -0.70
CA ALA A 110 13.62 -2.79 -1.31
C ALA A 110 14.78 -2.72 -2.32
N ARG A 111 14.87 -1.63 -3.10
CA ARG A 111 16.01 -1.36 -4.00
C ARG A 111 17.32 -1.21 -3.23
N ASP A 112 17.32 -0.52 -2.09
CA ASP A 112 18.53 -0.36 -1.27
C ASP A 112 18.97 -1.71 -0.65
N VAL A 113 18.01 -2.53 -0.22
CA VAL A 113 18.29 -3.90 0.26
C VAL A 113 18.88 -4.75 -0.87
N LEU A 114 18.30 -4.72 -2.08
CA LEU A 114 18.84 -5.41 -3.26
C LEU A 114 20.29 -5.04 -3.54
N LYS A 115 20.66 -3.76 -3.47
CA LYS A 115 22.06 -3.31 -3.61
C LYS A 115 22.98 -3.86 -2.51
N GLY A 116 22.45 -4.07 -1.30
CA GLY A 116 23.20 -4.57 -0.16
C GLY A 116 23.45 -6.08 -0.22
N VAL A 117 22.43 -6.85 -0.61
CA VAL A 117 22.45 -8.32 -0.46
C VAL A 117 22.56 -9.09 -1.78
N GLY A 118 22.17 -8.51 -2.91
CA GLY A 118 22.02 -9.24 -4.18
C GLY A 118 20.95 -10.33 -4.06
N GLN A 119 21.24 -11.55 -4.51
CA GLN A 119 20.32 -12.69 -4.38
C GLN A 119 20.75 -13.68 -3.27
N ASP A 120 21.86 -13.40 -2.59
CA ASP A 120 22.57 -14.36 -1.75
C ASP A 120 21.99 -14.54 -0.35
N ALA A 121 21.03 -13.70 0.05
CA ALA A 121 20.34 -13.78 1.33
C ALA A 121 18.83 -13.62 1.10
N PRO A 122 17.98 -14.44 1.73
CA PRO A 122 16.55 -14.28 1.64
C PRO A 122 16.12 -13.03 2.41
N VAL A 123 15.10 -12.35 1.89
CA VAL A 123 14.58 -11.11 2.46
C VAL A 123 13.06 -11.07 2.44
N ILE A 124 12.47 -10.32 3.35
CA ILE A 124 11.03 -10.01 3.33
C ILE A 124 10.79 -8.56 3.73
N GLY A 125 9.90 -7.90 2.98
CA GLY A 125 9.51 -6.52 3.23
C GLY A 125 8.28 -6.43 4.12
N VAL A 126 8.40 -5.75 5.26
CA VAL A 126 7.26 -5.23 6.03
C VAL A 126 6.78 -3.97 5.32
N PRO A 127 5.55 -3.95 4.79
CA PRO A 127 5.07 -2.84 3.99
C PRO A 127 4.90 -1.60 4.86
N ALA A 128 5.59 -0.50 4.54
CA ALA A 128 5.38 0.82 5.15
C ALA A 128 5.38 1.98 4.13
N GLY A 129 5.65 1.68 2.86
CA GLY A 129 5.54 2.61 1.75
C GLY A 129 4.10 2.84 1.31
N VAL A 130 3.88 3.97 0.65
CA VAL A 130 2.58 4.41 0.11
C VAL A 130 2.34 3.91 -1.31
N LYS A 131 3.39 3.32 -1.90
CA LYS A 131 3.50 2.73 -3.22
C LYS A 131 4.38 1.51 -3.05
N ILE A 132 3.76 0.34 -2.98
CA ILE A 132 4.50 -0.90 -2.88
C ILE A 132 4.03 -1.75 -4.04
N TYR A 133 4.96 -2.00 -4.95
CA TYR A 133 4.75 -2.77 -6.17
C TYR A 133 5.64 -4.00 -6.23
N SER A 134 6.76 -3.99 -5.50
CA SER A 134 7.68 -5.13 -5.45
C SER A 134 7.02 -6.35 -4.80
N SER A 135 7.22 -7.53 -5.36
CA SER A 135 6.59 -8.79 -4.90
C SER A 135 7.37 -9.49 -3.77
N VAL A 136 8.25 -8.73 -3.10
CA VAL A 136 9.06 -9.11 -1.92
C VAL A 136 8.44 -8.65 -0.60
N PHE A 137 7.33 -7.92 -0.66
CA PHE A 137 6.61 -7.44 0.51
C PHE A 137 5.50 -8.41 0.90
N ALA A 138 5.26 -8.53 2.20
CA ALA A 138 4.03 -9.12 2.69
C ALA A 138 2.84 -8.15 2.50
N ILE A 139 1.63 -8.68 2.56
CA ILE A 139 0.40 -7.89 2.45
C ILE A 139 0.20 -6.95 3.65
N SER A 140 0.67 -7.33 4.84
CA SER A 140 0.56 -6.55 6.08
C SER A 140 1.75 -6.83 7.02
N PRO A 141 1.96 -6.02 8.08
CA PRO A 141 2.99 -6.32 9.09
C PRO A 141 2.78 -7.65 9.82
N VAL A 142 1.51 -8.04 10.06
CA VAL A 142 1.18 -9.33 10.68
C VAL A 142 1.48 -10.48 9.72
N ALA A 143 1.08 -10.36 8.45
CA ALA A 143 1.41 -11.35 7.43
C ALA A 143 2.92 -11.49 7.22
N ALA A 144 3.69 -10.40 7.33
CA ALA A 144 5.15 -10.47 7.31
C ALA A 144 5.71 -11.29 8.48
N ALA A 145 5.11 -11.16 9.67
CA ALA A 145 5.53 -11.92 10.85
C ALA A 145 5.22 -13.41 10.71
N GLU A 146 4.00 -13.75 10.27
CA GLU A 146 3.58 -15.12 9.97
C GLU A 146 4.48 -15.77 8.91
N ALA A 147 4.74 -15.06 7.79
CA ALA A 147 5.66 -15.50 6.74
C ALA A 147 7.09 -15.69 7.25
N THR A 148 7.56 -14.80 8.13
CA THR A 148 8.89 -14.90 8.77
C THR A 148 9.00 -16.16 9.60
N ILE A 149 8.02 -16.42 10.47
CA ILE A 149 8.01 -17.60 11.35
C ILE A 149 7.95 -18.89 10.51
N ALA A 150 7.03 -18.95 9.54
CA ALA A 150 6.89 -20.12 8.67
C ALA A 150 8.18 -20.40 7.89
N PHE A 151 8.83 -19.37 7.37
CA PHE A 151 10.09 -19.50 6.65
C PHE A 151 11.24 -20.01 7.53
N LEU A 152 11.42 -19.43 8.73
CA LEU A 152 12.47 -19.85 9.66
C LEU A 152 12.24 -21.27 10.21
N ASN A 153 10.99 -21.70 10.30
CA ASN A 153 10.64 -23.09 10.65
C ASN A 153 10.77 -24.08 9.46
N GLY A 154 11.24 -23.62 8.28
CA GLY A 154 11.40 -24.46 7.10
C GLY A 154 10.09 -24.86 6.39
N GLN A 155 8.98 -24.18 6.70
CA GLN A 155 7.64 -24.50 6.17
C GLN A 155 7.34 -23.79 4.86
N THR A 156 8.18 -22.85 4.44
CA THR A 156 7.95 -22.04 3.23
C THR A 156 9.18 -22.10 2.31
N PRO A 157 9.01 -22.41 1.01
CA PRO A 157 10.12 -22.39 0.06
C PRO A 157 10.55 -20.96 -0.28
N LYS A 158 11.70 -20.84 -0.96
CA LYS A 158 12.20 -19.58 -1.51
C LYS A 158 11.65 -19.38 -2.92
N ARG A 159 11.38 -18.13 -3.29
CA ARG A 159 11.14 -17.71 -4.68
C ARG A 159 11.95 -16.46 -5.03
N LEU A 160 12.00 -16.13 -6.31
CA LEU A 160 12.48 -14.84 -6.78
C LEU A 160 11.33 -13.83 -6.77
N GLY A 161 11.45 -12.77 -5.98
CA GLY A 161 10.54 -11.64 -5.97
C GLY A 161 11.11 -10.47 -6.76
N GLU A 162 10.27 -9.85 -7.57
CA GLU A 162 10.61 -8.68 -8.38
C GLU A 162 10.78 -7.47 -7.47
N VAL A 163 11.90 -6.77 -7.64
CA VAL A 163 12.12 -5.45 -7.04
C VAL A 163 11.90 -4.41 -8.10
N VAL A 164 10.81 -3.68 -7.96
CA VAL A 164 10.43 -2.62 -8.89
C VAL A 164 10.31 -1.31 -8.14
N ASP A 165 10.62 -0.21 -8.80
CA ASP A 165 10.38 1.12 -8.23
C ASP A 165 9.74 2.01 -9.29
N VAL A 166 8.90 2.93 -8.81
CA VAL A 166 8.17 3.86 -9.66
C VAL A 166 9.09 5.01 -10.03
N ASP A 167 9.09 5.39 -11.31
CA ASP A 167 9.69 6.65 -11.73
C ASP A 167 8.90 7.82 -11.12
N GLU A 168 9.47 8.45 -10.09
CA GLU A 168 8.80 9.56 -9.41
C GLU A 168 8.53 10.76 -10.31
N VAL A 169 9.37 11.01 -11.33
CA VAL A 169 9.20 12.14 -12.25
C VAL A 169 7.97 11.91 -13.12
N GLU A 170 7.85 10.73 -13.71
CA GLU A 170 6.68 10.36 -14.49
C GLU A 170 5.42 10.25 -13.62
N PHE A 171 5.56 9.70 -12.41
CA PHE A 171 4.44 9.61 -11.47
C PHE A 171 3.95 11.00 -11.03
N ARG A 172 4.84 11.99 -10.87
CA ARG A 172 4.46 13.40 -10.65
C ARG A 172 3.69 13.97 -11.84
N LYS A 173 4.06 13.62 -13.06
CA LYS A 173 3.32 13.94 -14.30
C LYS A 173 2.05 13.08 -14.49
N ASN A 174 1.62 12.34 -13.47
CA ASN A 174 0.41 11.52 -13.48
C ASN A 174 0.49 10.33 -14.47
N ARG A 175 1.70 9.81 -14.72
CA ARG A 175 1.95 8.61 -15.53
C ARG A 175 2.57 7.52 -14.66
N LEU A 176 2.05 6.30 -14.75
CA LEU A 176 2.65 5.15 -14.06
C LEU A 176 3.75 4.56 -14.94
N SER A 177 5.00 4.75 -14.54
CA SER A 177 6.16 4.07 -15.11
C SER A 177 6.87 3.31 -13.98
N VAL A 178 7.04 2.01 -14.17
CA VAL A 178 7.63 1.10 -13.19
C VAL A 178 8.86 0.47 -13.85
N ASN A 179 10.01 0.56 -13.18
CA ASN A 179 11.26 -0.01 -13.67
C ASN A 179 11.61 -1.25 -12.84
N LEU A 180 11.95 -2.35 -13.50
CA LEU A 180 12.48 -3.54 -12.85
C LEU A 180 13.96 -3.30 -12.52
N PHE A 181 14.31 -3.37 -11.23
CA PHE A 181 15.68 -3.19 -10.75
C PHE A 181 16.43 -4.53 -10.57
N GLY A 182 15.68 -5.62 -10.45
CA GLY A 182 16.23 -6.96 -10.30
C GLY A 182 15.33 -7.83 -9.43
N TYR A 183 15.91 -8.88 -8.86
CA TYR A 183 15.19 -9.87 -8.07
C TYR A 183 15.88 -10.11 -6.74
N LEU A 184 15.09 -10.26 -5.68
CA LEU A 184 15.52 -10.71 -4.36
C LEU A 184 14.97 -12.11 -4.10
N THR A 185 15.75 -12.93 -3.41
CA THR A 185 15.25 -14.19 -2.86
C THR A 185 14.30 -13.87 -1.70
N THR A 186 13.07 -14.37 -1.70
CA THR A 186 12.05 -14.06 -0.68
C THR A 186 11.22 -15.30 -0.34
N PRO A 187 10.61 -15.41 0.86
CA PRO A 187 9.69 -16.50 1.18
C PRO A 187 8.49 -16.54 0.22
N ASP A 188 8.14 -17.72 -0.28
CA ASP A 188 6.93 -17.94 -1.07
C ASP A 188 5.73 -18.29 -0.18
N SER A 189 5.33 -17.35 0.66
CA SER A 189 4.21 -17.54 1.60
C SER A 189 2.83 -17.34 0.95
N GLY A 190 2.73 -17.54 -0.37
CA GLY A 190 1.51 -17.46 -1.17
C GLY A 190 0.64 -16.24 -0.84
N PRO A 191 -0.54 -16.44 -0.22
CA PRO A 191 -1.50 -15.37 0.08
C PRO A 191 -0.98 -14.28 1.02
N LEU A 192 0.07 -14.56 1.80
CA LEU A 192 0.68 -13.57 2.71
C LEU A 192 1.58 -12.57 1.97
N MET A 193 1.95 -12.88 0.72
CA MET A 193 2.85 -12.06 -0.09
C MET A 193 2.08 -11.18 -1.08
N GLN A 194 2.64 -10.03 -1.41
CA GLN A 194 2.07 -9.11 -2.38
C GLN A 194 2.24 -9.64 -3.82
N GLY A 195 1.16 -9.61 -4.59
CA GLY A 195 1.17 -9.92 -6.02
C GLY A 195 1.71 -8.79 -6.90
N SER A 196 2.27 -9.14 -8.07
CA SER A 196 2.63 -8.17 -9.10
C SER A 196 1.36 -7.59 -9.74
N LYS A 197 1.36 -6.28 -10.06
CA LYS A 197 0.20 -5.61 -10.63
C LYS A 197 -0.06 -6.10 -12.06
N SER A 198 -1.27 -6.53 -12.36
CA SER A 198 -1.71 -6.85 -13.72
C SER A 198 -2.00 -5.57 -14.52
N ALA A 199 -1.54 -5.52 -15.78
CA ALA A 199 -1.85 -4.45 -16.72
C ALA A 199 -3.25 -4.61 -17.31
N THR A 200 -3.86 -3.50 -17.72
CA THR A 200 -5.20 -3.46 -18.33
C THR A 200 -5.16 -4.12 -19.72
N GLY A 201 -6.00 -5.13 -19.97
CA GLY A 201 -6.14 -5.81 -21.28
C GLY A 201 -7.21 -5.19 -22.18
N SER A 202 -7.22 -5.50 -23.48
CA SER A 202 -8.20 -4.95 -24.43
C SER A 202 -9.66 -5.37 -24.19
N SER A 203 -9.91 -6.53 -23.59
CA SER A 203 -11.28 -6.93 -23.15
C SER A 203 -11.77 -6.10 -21.96
N GLU A 204 -10.86 -5.53 -21.18
CA GLU A 204 -11.18 -4.78 -19.98
C GLU A 204 -11.79 -3.41 -20.31
N ASP A 205 -11.40 -2.78 -21.42
CA ASP A 205 -11.92 -1.45 -21.79
C ASP A 205 -13.45 -1.44 -21.97
N ALA A 206 -14.02 -2.49 -22.56
CA ALA A 206 -15.48 -2.62 -22.70
C ALA A 206 -16.18 -2.79 -21.33
N GLU A 207 -15.57 -3.55 -20.41
CA GLU A 207 -16.08 -3.72 -19.04
C GLU A 207 -16.07 -2.39 -18.28
N LEU A 208 -14.98 -1.61 -18.39
CA LEU A 208 -14.87 -0.29 -17.75
C LEU A 208 -15.90 0.70 -18.29
N ASP A 209 -16.21 0.63 -19.58
CA ASP A 209 -17.22 1.48 -20.22
C ASP A 209 -18.63 1.18 -19.70
N ALA A 210 -18.94 -0.12 -19.56
CA ALA A 210 -20.20 -0.61 -19.03
C ALA A 210 -20.39 -0.22 -17.55
N ILE A 211 -19.35 -0.35 -16.72
CA ILE A 211 -19.34 0.11 -15.32
C ILE A 211 -19.60 1.62 -15.26
N ALA A 212 -18.90 2.40 -16.08
CA ALA A 212 -19.02 3.84 -16.07
C ALA A 212 -20.40 4.34 -16.54
N GLU A 213 -21.03 3.62 -17.46
CA GLU A 213 -22.39 3.90 -17.92
C GLU A 213 -23.41 3.65 -16.83
N TYR A 214 -23.39 2.46 -16.23
CA TYR A 214 -24.27 2.12 -15.11
C TYR A 214 -24.10 3.07 -13.91
N PHE A 215 -22.85 3.43 -13.59
CA PHE A 215 -22.60 4.34 -12.48
C PHE A 215 -23.22 5.73 -12.68
N VAL A 216 -23.18 6.27 -13.90
CA VAL A 216 -23.75 7.59 -14.19
C VAL A 216 -25.28 7.55 -14.25
N GLU A 217 -25.90 6.42 -14.56
CA GLU A 217 -27.36 6.26 -14.45
C GLU A 217 -27.84 6.32 -12.99
N GLU A 218 -27.08 5.73 -12.07
CA GLU A 218 -27.42 5.67 -10.63
C GLU A 218 -26.92 6.88 -9.82
N ILE A 219 -26.29 7.86 -10.48
CA ILE A 219 -25.66 8.97 -9.79
C ILE A 219 -26.71 9.96 -9.27
N ASP A 220 -26.65 10.24 -7.97
CA ASP A 220 -27.37 11.36 -7.36
C ASP A 220 -26.62 12.67 -7.70
N PRO A 221 -27.23 13.64 -8.42
CA PRO A 221 -26.59 14.87 -8.84
C PRO A 221 -26.17 15.78 -7.67
N ASP A 222 -26.90 15.74 -6.55
CA ASP A 222 -26.67 16.60 -5.39
C ASP A 222 -25.61 16.02 -4.43
N CYS A 223 -25.30 14.73 -4.57
CA CYS A 223 -24.31 14.04 -3.76
C CYS A 223 -22.87 14.42 -4.16
N THR A 224 -21.98 14.46 -3.17
CA THR A 224 -20.53 14.57 -3.37
C THR A 224 -19.94 13.16 -3.57
N TYR A 225 -19.05 13.00 -4.54
CA TYR A 225 -18.34 11.76 -4.81
C TYR A 225 -16.83 11.96 -4.66
N ILE A 226 -16.23 11.18 -3.77
CA ILE A 226 -14.78 11.05 -3.64
C ILE A 226 -14.32 9.96 -4.61
N LEU A 227 -13.63 10.37 -5.66
CA LEU A 227 -13.12 9.50 -6.71
C LEU A 227 -11.69 9.05 -6.38
N GLY A 228 -11.55 7.81 -5.94
CA GLY A 228 -10.26 7.16 -5.68
C GLY A 228 -9.38 7.03 -6.94
N PRO A 229 -8.10 6.65 -6.82
CA PRO A 229 -7.20 6.55 -7.97
C PRO A 229 -7.54 5.38 -8.89
N GLY A 230 -6.98 5.39 -10.12
CA GLY A 230 -7.02 4.28 -11.06
C GLY A 230 -7.84 4.53 -12.33
N SER A 231 -7.58 3.70 -13.34
CA SER A 231 -8.19 3.82 -14.68
C SER A 231 -9.69 3.53 -14.68
N THR A 232 -10.16 2.62 -13.82
CA THR A 232 -11.60 2.32 -13.68
C THR A 232 -12.38 3.55 -13.22
N VAL A 233 -11.88 4.25 -12.20
CA VAL A 233 -12.51 5.48 -11.70
C VAL A 233 -12.30 6.66 -12.67
N GLU A 234 -11.21 6.67 -13.45
CA GLU A 234 -11.01 7.64 -14.54
C GLU A 234 -12.05 7.50 -15.65
N ARG A 235 -12.48 6.27 -15.97
CA ARG A 235 -13.55 6.02 -16.93
C ARG A 235 -14.89 6.60 -16.46
N ILE A 236 -15.21 6.44 -15.18
CA ILE A 236 -16.38 7.08 -14.54
C ILE A 236 -16.29 8.60 -14.64
N ALA A 237 -15.16 9.19 -14.23
CA ALA A 237 -14.95 10.63 -14.28
C ALA A 237 -15.09 11.20 -15.71
N LYS A 238 -14.61 10.46 -16.72
CA LYS A 238 -14.72 10.83 -18.13
C LYS A 238 -16.18 10.92 -18.58
N ARG A 239 -17.06 10.01 -18.13
CA ARG A 239 -18.51 10.08 -18.41
C ARG A 239 -19.17 11.29 -17.74
N LEU A 240 -18.71 11.65 -16.54
CA LEU A 240 -19.08 12.90 -15.85
C LEU A 240 -18.44 14.16 -16.46
N LYS A 241 -17.69 14.04 -17.57
CA LYS A 241 -16.97 15.13 -18.23
C LYS A 241 -15.93 15.82 -17.32
N VAL A 242 -15.46 15.12 -16.29
CA VAL A 242 -14.43 15.60 -15.36
C VAL A 242 -13.06 15.03 -15.74
N LYS A 243 -12.06 15.91 -15.81
CA LYS A 243 -10.66 15.50 -15.98
C LYS A 243 -10.08 15.02 -14.64
N LYS A 244 -9.99 13.71 -14.47
CA LYS A 244 -9.45 13.04 -13.27
C LYS A 244 -7.93 13.07 -13.17
N THR A 245 -7.44 13.10 -11.93
CA THR A 245 -6.08 12.76 -11.54
C THR A 245 -5.95 11.24 -11.39
N LEU A 246 -5.46 10.55 -12.41
CA LEU A 246 -5.26 9.07 -12.43
C LEU A 246 -4.67 8.49 -11.14
N LEU A 247 -3.63 9.12 -10.58
CA LEU A 247 -2.90 8.64 -9.40
C LEU A 247 -3.22 9.42 -8.12
N GLY A 248 -4.35 10.15 -8.13
CA GLY A 248 -4.79 11.00 -7.03
C GLY A 248 -6.26 10.78 -6.69
N VAL A 249 -6.71 11.49 -5.67
CA VAL A 249 -8.10 11.47 -5.20
C VAL A 249 -8.74 12.80 -5.55
N ASP A 250 -9.84 12.78 -6.29
CA ASP A 250 -10.59 13.99 -6.65
C ASP A 250 -11.96 13.96 -5.97
N ALA A 251 -12.55 15.13 -5.73
CA ALA A 251 -13.91 15.27 -5.22
C ALA A 251 -14.77 16.02 -6.26
N VAL A 252 -15.92 15.44 -6.60
CA VAL A 252 -16.85 15.97 -7.60
C VAL A 252 -18.28 15.94 -7.06
N LYS A 253 -19.16 16.76 -7.60
CA LYS A 253 -20.61 16.58 -7.47
C LYS A 253 -21.13 15.61 -8.54
N GLY A 254 -22.28 15.00 -8.29
CA GLY A 254 -22.88 14.05 -9.25
C GLY A 254 -23.21 14.67 -10.60
N ASP A 255 -23.44 15.98 -10.65
CA ASP A 255 -23.61 16.75 -11.89
C ASP A 255 -22.31 16.95 -12.71
N GLY A 256 -21.16 16.51 -12.19
CA GLY A 256 -19.85 16.69 -12.81
C GLY A 256 -19.11 17.97 -12.37
N THR A 257 -19.63 18.73 -11.41
CA THR A 257 -18.92 19.90 -10.88
C THR A 257 -17.71 19.46 -10.05
N LEU A 258 -16.51 19.89 -10.45
CA LEU A 258 -15.26 19.58 -9.74
C LEU A 258 -15.14 20.43 -8.47
N LEU A 259 -15.23 19.79 -7.30
CA LEU A 259 -15.04 20.45 -6.00
C LEU A 259 -13.56 20.55 -5.62
N ARG A 260 -12.81 19.48 -5.87
CA ARG A 260 -11.37 19.44 -5.55
C ARG A 260 -10.62 18.46 -6.45
N ARG A 261 -9.48 18.92 -6.96
CA ARG A 261 -8.54 18.07 -7.71
C ARG A 261 -7.34 17.71 -6.84
N ASP A 262 -6.93 16.44 -6.88
CA ASP A 262 -5.80 15.85 -6.15
C ASP A 262 -5.82 16.26 -4.66
N ALA A 263 -6.98 16.01 -4.04
CA ALA A 263 -7.27 16.35 -2.66
C ALA A 263 -6.39 15.54 -1.70
N ASN A 264 -5.91 16.22 -0.65
CA ASN A 264 -5.33 15.57 0.52
C ASN A 264 -6.42 15.29 1.56
N GLU A 265 -6.05 14.53 2.60
CA GLU A 265 -6.94 14.17 3.71
C GLU A 265 -7.70 15.39 4.27
N LYS A 266 -7.00 16.46 4.64
CA LYS A 266 -7.63 17.67 5.19
C LYS A 266 -8.68 18.28 4.25
N ALA A 267 -8.41 18.29 2.94
CA ALA A 267 -9.38 18.80 1.98
C ALA A 267 -10.60 17.88 1.84
N LEU A 268 -10.41 16.56 1.93
CA LEU A 268 -11.51 15.60 1.93
C LEU A 268 -12.36 15.73 3.19
N LEU A 269 -11.75 15.83 4.38
CA LEU A 269 -12.45 16.00 5.66
C LEU A 269 -13.32 17.27 5.71
N ASN A 270 -12.94 18.33 4.97
CA ASN A 270 -13.74 19.54 4.87
C ASN A 270 -14.93 19.41 3.90
N LEU A 271 -14.97 18.35 3.08
CA LEU A 271 -16.01 18.12 2.06
C LEU A 271 -16.95 16.97 2.42
N VAL A 272 -16.50 16.03 3.26
CA VAL A 272 -17.29 14.86 3.65
C VAL A 272 -18.46 15.25 4.56
N SER A 273 -19.58 14.62 4.27
CA SER A 273 -20.78 14.60 5.09
C SER A 273 -21.41 13.22 4.92
N LYS A 274 -21.82 12.59 6.02
CA LYS A 274 -22.33 11.22 6.05
C LYS A 274 -23.53 11.00 5.10
N ASP A 275 -24.43 11.98 5.03
CA ASP A 275 -25.70 11.83 4.30
C ASP A 275 -25.60 12.24 2.82
N SER A 276 -24.49 12.86 2.41
CA SER A 276 -24.37 13.47 1.09
C SER A 276 -23.02 13.24 0.43
N THR A 277 -22.26 12.24 0.89
CA THR A 277 -20.95 11.90 0.32
C THR A 277 -20.81 10.40 0.12
N LYS A 278 -20.31 10.00 -1.05
CA LYS A 278 -19.98 8.61 -1.38
C LYS A 278 -18.52 8.50 -1.81
N VAL A 279 -17.89 7.36 -1.53
CA VAL A 279 -16.52 7.04 -1.97
C VAL A 279 -16.58 6.02 -3.08
N ILE A 280 -15.99 6.34 -4.22
CA ILE A 280 -15.87 5.43 -5.37
C ILE A 280 -14.42 4.96 -5.46
N ILE A 281 -14.21 3.67 -5.25
CA ILE A 281 -12.87 3.09 -5.20
C ILE A 281 -12.78 1.81 -6.03
N SER A 282 -11.60 1.57 -6.58
CA SER A 282 -11.29 0.34 -7.31
C SER A 282 -10.14 -0.40 -6.63
N PRO A 283 -10.21 -1.73 -6.49
CA PRO A 283 -9.09 -2.48 -5.92
C PRO A 283 -7.88 -2.42 -6.84
N ILE A 284 -6.69 -2.50 -6.23
CA ILE A 284 -5.45 -2.61 -7.00
C ILE A 284 -5.42 -3.98 -7.70
N GLY A 285 -5.42 -3.96 -9.03
CA GLY A 285 -5.35 -5.17 -9.86
C GLY A 285 -4.18 -6.09 -9.48
N GLY A 286 -4.46 -7.39 -9.32
CA GLY A 286 -3.50 -8.41 -8.87
C GLY A 286 -3.19 -8.41 -7.37
N GLN A 287 -3.64 -7.41 -6.60
CA GLN A 287 -3.34 -7.29 -5.16
C GLN A 287 -4.58 -7.24 -4.27
N GLY A 288 -5.71 -6.72 -4.76
CA GLY A 288 -6.98 -6.71 -4.05
C GLY A 288 -7.15 -5.61 -3.00
N PHE A 289 -6.16 -4.74 -2.77
CA PHE A 289 -6.27 -3.65 -1.79
C PHE A 289 -7.28 -2.58 -2.22
N LEU A 290 -8.26 -2.30 -1.34
CA LEU A 290 -9.20 -1.19 -1.45
C LEU A 290 -8.64 0.10 -0.87
N PHE A 291 -8.04 0.03 0.32
CA PHE A 291 -7.52 1.19 1.06
C PHE A 291 -6.09 0.96 1.55
N GLY A 292 -5.38 2.06 1.82
CA GLY A 292 -4.03 2.05 2.38
C GLY A 292 -2.89 2.08 1.37
N ARG A 293 -3.18 1.74 0.11
CA ARG A 293 -2.20 1.60 -0.97
C ARG A 293 -2.48 2.62 -2.08
N GLY A 294 -1.63 3.63 -2.21
CA GLY A 294 -1.77 4.66 -3.24
C GLY A 294 -2.96 5.63 -3.08
N ASN A 295 -3.80 5.46 -2.06
CA ASN A 295 -5.00 6.25 -1.80
C ASN A 295 -5.16 6.67 -0.32
N GLN A 296 -4.05 6.83 0.40
CA GLN A 296 -4.02 7.16 1.83
C GLN A 296 -4.66 8.51 2.19
N GLN A 297 -4.99 9.33 1.20
CA GLN A 297 -5.81 10.53 1.37
C GLN A 297 -7.22 10.17 1.86
N ILE A 298 -7.75 9.00 1.47
CA ILE A 298 -8.98 8.42 2.01
C ILE A 298 -8.63 7.71 3.32
N SER A 299 -8.39 8.51 4.35
CA SER A 299 -7.92 8.05 5.66
C SER A 299 -9.04 7.41 6.49
N PRO A 300 -8.70 6.75 7.62
CA PRO A 300 -9.70 6.27 8.58
C PRO A 300 -10.76 7.31 8.97
N ASP A 301 -10.34 8.56 9.19
CA ASP A 301 -11.25 9.65 9.55
C ASP A 301 -12.22 9.99 8.40
N VAL A 302 -11.74 9.95 7.16
CA VAL A 302 -12.58 10.15 5.96
C VAL A 302 -13.57 9.00 5.80
N ILE A 303 -13.13 7.75 5.98
CA ILE A 303 -13.96 6.56 5.90
C ILE A 303 -15.05 6.60 6.97
N CYS A 304 -14.70 6.90 8.22
CA CYS A 304 -15.65 7.01 9.32
C CYS A 304 -16.66 8.14 9.10
N SER A 305 -16.21 9.29 8.56
CA SER A 305 -17.08 10.44 8.29
C SER A 305 -18.09 10.17 7.17
N VAL A 306 -17.70 9.39 6.16
CA VAL A 306 -18.57 9.00 5.04
C VAL A 306 -19.49 7.85 5.44
N GLY A 307 -19.03 6.91 6.27
CA GLY A 307 -19.73 5.66 6.56
C GLY A 307 -19.35 4.57 5.55
N VAL A 308 -19.15 3.34 6.03
CA VAL A 308 -18.76 2.19 5.21
C VAL A 308 -19.84 1.81 4.19
N GLU A 309 -21.11 2.09 4.53
CA GLU A 309 -22.28 1.91 3.67
C GLU A 309 -22.26 2.77 2.41
N ASN A 310 -21.52 3.88 2.44
CA ASN A 310 -21.41 4.84 1.34
C ASN A 310 -20.18 4.60 0.46
N ILE A 311 -19.51 3.46 0.63
CA ILE A 311 -18.37 3.05 -0.19
C ILE A 311 -18.87 2.16 -1.33
N THR A 312 -18.70 2.64 -2.56
CA THR A 312 -18.97 1.87 -3.77
C THR A 312 -17.66 1.35 -4.35
N VAL A 313 -17.56 0.03 -4.48
CA VAL A 313 -16.40 -0.62 -5.08
C VAL A 313 -16.69 -0.93 -6.54
N VAL A 314 -15.79 -0.50 -7.42
CA VAL A 314 -15.88 -0.71 -8.87
C VAL A 314 -14.63 -1.43 -9.39
N GLY A 315 -14.77 -2.40 -10.27
CA GLY A 315 -13.62 -3.09 -10.82
C GLY A 315 -14.05 -4.06 -11.91
N SER A 316 -13.32 -4.07 -13.03
CA SER A 316 -13.55 -5.03 -14.12
C SER A 316 -13.63 -6.47 -13.60
N ARG A 317 -14.49 -7.28 -14.21
CA ARG A 317 -14.62 -8.71 -13.87
C ARG A 317 -13.26 -9.39 -13.95
N SER A 318 -12.52 -9.10 -15.02
CA SER A 318 -11.16 -9.60 -15.23
C SER A 318 -10.20 -9.28 -14.06
N LYS A 319 -10.27 -8.07 -13.47
CA LYS A 319 -9.44 -7.71 -12.30
C LYS A 319 -9.81 -8.50 -11.05
N ILE A 320 -11.11 -8.69 -10.81
CA ILE A 320 -11.60 -9.37 -9.61
C ILE A 320 -11.32 -10.87 -9.69
N GLU A 321 -11.49 -11.47 -10.87
CA GLU A 321 -11.22 -12.89 -11.09
C GLU A 321 -9.74 -13.24 -11.00
N ALA A 322 -8.85 -12.31 -11.38
CA ALA A 322 -7.40 -12.47 -11.29
C ALA A 322 -6.85 -12.40 -9.85
N LEU A 323 -7.67 -12.02 -8.86
CA LEU A 323 -7.24 -12.01 -7.46
C LEU A 323 -7.08 -13.44 -6.95
N HIS A 324 -5.89 -13.76 -6.44
CA HIS A 324 -5.61 -15.08 -5.86
C HIS A 324 -4.97 -14.96 -4.47
N PRO A 325 -5.66 -15.36 -3.39
CA PRO A 325 -7.07 -15.80 -3.36
C PRO A 325 -8.04 -14.67 -3.74
N ARG A 326 -9.27 -15.02 -4.15
CA ARG A 326 -10.29 -14.05 -4.60
C ARG A 326 -10.88 -13.30 -3.42
N ARG A 327 -10.14 -12.31 -2.91
CA ARG A 327 -10.48 -11.48 -1.76
C ARG A 327 -10.05 -10.04 -1.98
N LEU A 328 -10.72 -9.13 -1.28
CA LEU A 328 -10.34 -7.73 -1.15
C LEU A 328 -9.61 -7.55 0.18
N LEU A 329 -8.69 -6.59 0.20
CA LEU A 329 -7.85 -6.30 1.37
C LEU A 329 -8.00 -4.84 1.78
N THR A 330 -7.92 -4.57 3.07
CA THR A 330 -7.80 -3.21 3.61
C THR A 330 -6.56 -3.06 4.49
N ASP A 331 -5.90 -1.91 4.39
CA ASP A 331 -4.76 -1.52 5.22
C ASP A 331 -4.85 0.00 5.48
N SER A 332 -6.00 0.46 5.99
CA SER A 332 -6.27 1.88 6.25
C SER A 332 -5.29 2.49 7.26
N GLY A 333 -4.61 1.63 8.04
CA GLY A 333 -3.69 2.01 9.10
C GLY A 333 -4.35 2.00 10.49
N ASP A 334 -5.68 1.92 10.54
CA ASP A 334 -6.48 1.86 11.76
C ASP A 334 -7.24 0.53 11.87
N LYS A 335 -7.08 -0.15 13.02
CA LYS A 335 -7.63 -1.50 13.22
C LYS A 335 -9.15 -1.51 13.29
N GLU A 336 -9.75 -0.46 13.84
CA GLU A 336 -11.20 -0.39 14.00
C GLU A 336 -11.88 -0.15 12.65
N THR A 337 -11.35 0.77 11.86
CA THR A 337 -11.78 1.03 10.48
C THR A 337 -11.62 -0.22 9.62
N ASP A 338 -10.46 -0.87 9.67
CA ASP A 338 -10.23 -2.11 8.93
C ASP A 338 -11.22 -3.21 9.37
N ARG A 339 -11.58 -3.28 10.66
CA ARG A 339 -12.59 -4.22 11.17
C ARG A 339 -13.98 -3.92 10.63
N GLN A 340 -14.37 -2.65 10.53
CA GLN A 340 -15.68 -2.25 10.00
C GLN A 340 -15.82 -2.51 8.50
N LEU A 341 -14.71 -2.47 7.75
CA LEU A 341 -14.68 -2.78 6.32
C LEU A 341 -14.72 -4.29 6.02
N ARG A 342 -14.43 -5.15 7.01
CA ARG A 342 -14.47 -6.61 6.84
C ARG A 342 -15.88 -7.12 6.62
N GLY A 343 -15.98 -8.20 5.86
CA GLY A 343 -17.26 -8.85 5.56
C GLY A 343 -17.35 -9.15 4.08
N TYR A 344 -18.49 -8.85 3.47
CA TYR A 344 -18.73 -9.05 2.06
C TYR A 344 -19.14 -7.72 1.43
N GLN A 345 -18.48 -7.37 0.32
CA GLN A 345 -18.73 -6.14 -0.41
C GLN A 345 -19.20 -6.48 -1.82
N ARG A 346 -20.21 -5.75 -2.30
CA ARG A 346 -20.64 -5.77 -3.70
C ARG A 346 -19.66 -4.95 -4.52
N VAL A 347 -19.09 -5.55 -5.56
CA VAL A 347 -18.21 -4.91 -6.54
C VAL A 347 -18.96 -4.79 -7.85
N ILE A 348 -19.14 -3.59 -8.37
CA ILE A 348 -19.71 -3.36 -9.69
C ILE A 348 -18.67 -3.76 -10.74
N THR A 349 -19.00 -4.77 -11.54
CA THR A 349 -18.08 -5.37 -12.53
C THR A 349 -18.49 -5.16 -13.97
N GLY A 350 -19.70 -4.66 -14.21
CA GLY A 350 -20.25 -4.41 -15.54
C GLY A 350 -21.55 -3.61 -15.45
N TYR A 351 -22.30 -3.54 -16.55
CA TYR A 351 -23.59 -2.86 -16.57
C TYR A 351 -24.63 -3.67 -15.80
N ARG A 352 -25.09 -3.16 -14.64
CA ARG A 352 -25.97 -3.89 -13.71
C ARG A 352 -25.44 -5.26 -13.28
N GLU A 353 -24.13 -5.45 -13.37
CA GLU A 353 -23.46 -6.67 -12.95
C GLU A 353 -22.60 -6.41 -11.73
N GLU A 354 -22.68 -7.32 -10.76
CA GLU A 354 -21.93 -7.21 -9.53
C GLU A 354 -21.41 -8.57 -9.07
N MET A 355 -20.26 -8.54 -8.39
CA MET A 355 -19.67 -9.68 -7.72
C MET A 355 -19.63 -9.42 -6.22
N VAL A 356 -20.04 -10.40 -5.41
CA VAL A 356 -19.86 -10.35 -3.96
C VAL A 356 -18.48 -10.92 -3.63
N VAL A 357 -17.63 -10.10 -3.03
CA VAL A 357 -16.25 -10.48 -2.69
C VAL A 357 -16.02 -10.24 -1.20
N ARG A 358 -15.33 -11.19 -0.55
CA ARG A 358 -14.96 -11.06 0.86
C ARG A 358 -13.86 -10.00 1.03
N VAL A 359 -14.01 -9.15 2.04
CA VAL A 359 -13.01 -8.18 2.49
C VAL A 359 -12.34 -8.71 3.76
N GLU A 360 -11.01 -8.73 3.78
CA GLU A 360 -10.17 -9.22 4.90
C GLU A 360 -9.29 -8.14 5.52
#